data_AF-A0A0U1D3K4-F1
#
_entry.id   AF-A0A0U1D3K4-F1
#
_cell.length_a   1.000
_cell.length_b   1.000
_cell.length_c   1.000
_cell.angle_alpha   90.00
_cell.angle_beta   90.00
_cell.angle_gamma   90.00
#
_symmetry.space_group_name_H-M   'P 1'
#
loop_
_entity.id
_entity.type
_entity.pdbx_description
1 polymer ?
#
loop_
_entity_poly.entity_id
_entity_poly.type
_entity_poly.pdbx_seq_one_letter_code
_entity_poly.pdbx_strand_id
1 'polypeptide(L)'
;MVVQGDGAAAVEHARRGVAAAAGHRSTRHAVKSDVVLAAALCSAGEFDAAREVADAALLASEKSGLVPLRWALACVLADIGSAAHDAEQISRIRDLSADTVRRRGGVWAGA
;
A
#
# COMPACT_ATOMS: atom_id res chain seq x y z
N MET A 1 3.29 26.22 6.98
CA MET A 1 2.68 26.08 5.64
C MET A 1 1.66 24.96 5.74
N VAL A 2 0.37 25.29 5.80
CA VAL A 2 -0.72 24.31 5.88
C VAL A 2 -1.05 23.86 4.46
N VAL A 3 -0.78 22.59 4.14
CA VAL A 3 -1.33 21.94 2.96
C VAL A 3 -2.81 21.70 3.26
N GLN A 4 -3.70 22.39 2.54
CA GLN A 4 -5.11 21.99 2.48
C GLN A 4 -5.17 20.68 1.69
N GLY A 5 -5.57 19.61 2.36
CA GLY A 5 -5.71 18.29 1.77
C GLY A 5 -6.86 18.29 0.76
N ASP A 6 -6.56 18.63 -0.49
CA ASP A 6 -7.46 18.37 -1.61
C ASP A 6 -7.38 16.88 -1.98
N GLY A 7 -8.11 16.06 -1.21
CA GLY A 7 -8.16 14.62 -1.39
C GLY A 7 -8.60 14.21 -2.80
N ALA A 8 -9.43 15.02 -3.45
CA ALA A 8 -9.90 14.74 -4.81
C ALA A 8 -8.77 14.89 -5.85
N ALA A 9 -7.95 15.94 -5.75
CA ALA A 9 -6.77 16.11 -6.58
C ALA A 9 -5.72 15.01 -6.35
N ALA A 10 -5.55 14.56 -5.10
CA ALA A 10 -4.67 13.46 -4.75
C ALA A 10 -5.13 12.13 -5.39
N VAL A 11 -6.43 11.85 -5.40
CA VAL A 11 -7.01 10.65 -6.05
C VAL A 11 -6.85 10.72 -7.57
N GLU A 12 -7.09 11.88 -8.19
CA GLU A 12 -6.92 12.04 -9.63
C GLU A 12 -5.47 11.77 -10.07
N HIS A 13 -4.50 12.33 -9.33
CA HIS A 13 -3.07 12.09 -9.57
C HIS A 13 -2.69 10.62 -9.33
N ALA A 14 -3.21 9.99 -8.28
CA ALA A 14 -2.95 8.58 -8.00
C ALA A 14 -3.54 7.66 -9.08
N ARG A 15 -4.78 7.89 -9.53
CA ARG A 15 -5.42 7.13 -10.62
C ARG A 15 -4.65 7.28 -11.93
N ARG A 16 -4.21 8.50 -12.27
CA ARG A 16 -3.33 8.74 -13.43
C ARG A 16 -1.99 8.01 -13.29
N GLY A 17 -1.43 7.95 -12.09
CA GLY A 17 -0.21 7.19 -11.78
C GLY A 17 -0.37 5.68 -11.99
N VAL A 18 -1.51 5.09 -11.60
CA VAL A 18 -1.82 3.67 -11.86
C VAL A 18 -2.04 3.40 -13.34
N ALA A 19 -2.83 4.23 -14.02
CA ALA A 19 -3.05 4.11 -15.46
C ALA A 19 -1.74 4.22 -16.27
N ALA A 20 -0.82 5.11 -15.87
CA ALA A 20 0.50 5.23 -16.48
C ALA A 20 1.46 4.06 -16.14
N ALA A 21 1.23 3.34 -15.04
CA ALA A 21 2.04 2.19 -14.64
C ALA A 21 1.65 0.91 -15.42
N ALA A 22 0.42 0.81 -15.95
CA ALA A 22 -0.09 -0.37 -16.66
C ALA A 22 0.66 -0.72 -17.95
N GLY A 23 1.38 0.24 -18.55
CA GLY A 23 1.98 0.04 -19.88
C GLY A 23 3.28 -0.79 -19.92
N HIS A 24 4.08 -0.85 -18.85
CA HIS A 24 5.51 -1.24 -19.00
C HIS A 24 6.24 -1.84 -17.77
N ARG A 25 5.57 -2.36 -16.72
CA ARG A 25 6.26 -2.43 -15.41
C ARG A 25 6.33 -3.76 -14.66
N SER A 26 7.54 -3.98 -14.12
CA SER A 26 7.90 -4.95 -13.09
C SER A 26 6.90 -4.95 -11.93
N THR A 27 6.60 -6.14 -11.40
CA THR A 27 5.68 -6.37 -10.28
C THR A 27 5.91 -5.45 -9.09
N ARG A 28 7.17 -5.11 -8.77
CA ARG A 28 7.50 -4.17 -7.68
C ARG A 28 6.94 -2.78 -7.92
N HIS A 29 6.99 -2.28 -9.16
CA HIS A 29 6.51 -0.95 -9.46
C HIS A 29 4.98 -0.90 -9.47
N ALA A 30 4.32 -1.95 -9.97
CA ALA A 30 2.86 -2.07 -9.91
C ALA A 30 2.37 -2.02 -8.45
N VAL A 31 2.88 -2.90 -7.58
CA VAL A 31 2.50 -2.93 -6.16
C VAL A 31 2.76 -1.61 -5.45
N LYS A 32 3.87 -0.92 -5.79
CA LYS A 32 4.16 0.41 -5.22
C LYS A 32 3.11 1.45 -5.65
N SER A 33 2.71 1.45 -6.92
CA SER A 33 1.66 2.35 -7.41
C SER A 33 0.32 2.05 -6.74
N ASP A 34 0.00 0.77 -6.52
CA ASP A 34 -1.24 0.36 -5.84
C ASP A 34 -1.27 0.82 -4.37
N VAL A 35 -0.14 0.77 -3.66
CA VAL A 35 -0.02 1.32 -2.30
C VAL A 35 -0.37 2.81 -2.28
N VAL A 36 0.16 3.58 -3.23
CA VAL A 36 -0.11 5.02 -3.33
C VAL A 36 -1.58 5.27 -3.67
N LEU A 37 -2.16 4.48 -4.58
CA LEU A 37 -3.58 4.57 -4.92
C LEU A 37 -4.49 4.27 -3.73
N ALA A 38 -4.23 3.18 -2.99
CA ALA A 38 -5.00 2.83 -1.81
C ALA A 38 -4.94 3.94 -0.74
N ALA A 39 -3.76 4.50 -0.48
CA ALA A 39 -3.60 5.61 0.44
C ALA A 39 -4.35 6.88 -0.02
N ALA A 40 -4.31 7.20 -1.32
CA ALA A 40 -5.04 8.35 -1.86
C ALA A 40 -6.56 8.18 -1.77
N LEU A 41 -7.08 6.99 -2.11
CA LEU A 41 -8.50 6.65 -1.99
C LEU A 41 -8.96 6.72 -0.53
N CYS A 42 -8.16 6.19 0.40
CA CYS A 42 -8.40 6.30 1.83
C CYS A 42 -8.51 7.76 2.29
N SER A 43 -7.56 8.61 1.88
CA SER A 43 -7.58 10.05 2.22
C SER A 43 -8.77 10.80 1.61
N ALA A 44 -9.35 10.31 0.52
CA ALA A 44 -10.55 10.87 -0.08
C ALA A 44 -11.86 10.30 0.48
N GLY A 45 -11.81 9.37 1.44
CA GLY A 45 -12.98 8.72 2.01
C GLY A 45 -13.58 7.60 1.15
N GLU A 46 -12.93 7.24 0.05
CA GLU A 46 -13.32 6.16 -0.87
C GLU A 46 -12.87 4.80 -0.31
N PHE A 47 -13.35 4.45 0.89
CA PHE A 47 -12.82 3.32 1.66
C PHE A 47 -13.01 1.98 0.98
N ASP A 48 -14.13 1.73 0.30
CA ASP A 48 -14.37 0.45 -0.37
C ASP A 48 -13.40 0.25 -1.54
N ALA A 49 -13.20 1.29 -2.36
CA ALA A 49 -12.21 1.25 -3.43
C ALA A 49 -10.77 1.12 -2.88
N ALA A 50 -10.46 1.80 -1.77
CA ALA A 50 -9.17 1.68 -1.11
C ALA A 50 -8.92 0.24 -0.60
N ARG A 51 -9.93 -0.40 -0.02
CA ARG A 51 -9.87 -1.79 0.47
C ARG A 51 -9.59 -2.76 -0.67
N GLU A 52 -10.34 -2.67 -1.77
CA GLU A 52 -10.16 -3.56 -2.92
C GLU A 52 -8.74 -3.48 -3.50
N VAL A 53 -8.23 -2.26 -3.70
CA VAL A 53 -6.87 -2.05 -4.20
C VAL A 53 -5.84 -2.58 -3.21
N ALA A 54 -6.02 -2.29 -1.91
CA ALA A 54 -5.08 -2.70 -0.89
C ALA A 54 -5.02 -4.22 -0.71
N ASP A 55 -6.16 -4.93 -0.71
CA ASP A 55 -6.24 -6.39 -0.59
C ASP A 55 -5.60 -7.08 -1.80
N ALA A 56 -5.87 -6.61 -3.03
CA ALA A 56 -5.26 -7.14 -4.25
C ALA A 56 -3.74 -6.95 -4.25
N ALA A 57 -3.26 -5.75 -3.88
CA ALA A 57 -1.85 -5.44 -3.78
C ALA A 57 -1.17 -6.23 -2.66
N LEU A 58 -1.87 -6.53 -1.55
CA LEU A 58 -1.33 -7.30 -0.44
C LEU A 58 -0.98 -8.72 -0.89
N LEU A 59 -1.88 -9.37 -1.64
CA LEU A 59 -1.65 -10.67 -2.25
C LEU A 59 -0.49 -10.65 -3.27
N ALA A 60 -0.42 -9.63 -4.12
CA ALA A 60 0.68 -9.49 -5.09
C ALA A 60 2.04 -9.28 -4.41
N SER A 61 2.08 -8.49 -3.32
CA SER A 61 3.28 -8.24 -2.52
C SER A 61 3.78 -9.51 -1.83
N GLU A 62 2.87 -10.38 -1.39
CA GLU A 62 3.18 -11.68 -0.78
C GLU A 62 3.86 -12.61 -1.77
N LYS A 63 3.23 -12.81 -2.93
CA LYS A 63 3.72 -13.69 -4.00
C LYS A 63 5.09 -13.27 -4.49
N SER A 64 5.39 -11.97 -4.42
CA SER A 64 6.65 -11.38 -4.87
C SER A 64 7.69 -11.20 -3.75
N GLY A 65 7.38 -11.57 -2.50
CA GLY A 65 8.27 -11.40 -1.35
C GLY A 65 8.60 -9.94 -1.01
N LEU A 66 7.75 -8.99 -1.39
CA LEU A 66 7.97 -7.55 -1.22
C LEU A 66 7.58 -7.08 0.19
N VAL A 67 8.30 -7.55 1.20
CA VAL A 67 7.98 -7.34 2.62
C VAL A 67 7.74 -5.86 3.01
N PRO A 68 8.53 -4.87 2.57
CA PRO A 68 8.26 -3.47 2.91
C PRO A 68 6.94 -2.94 2.36
N LEU A 69 6.53 -3.39 1.17
CA LEU A 69 5.25 -2.99 0.57
C LEU A 69 4.09 -3.72 1.23
N ARG A 70 4.28 -5.01 1.61
CA ARG A 70 3.31 -5.77 2.40
C ARG A 70 3.02 -5.09 3.75
N TRP A 71 4.06 -4.54 4.40
CA TRP A 71 3.90 -3.76 5.64
C TRP A 71 3.05 -2.50 5.42
N ALA A 72 3.37 -1.69 4.39
CA ALA A 72 2.63 -0.47 4.10
C ALA A 72 1.14 -0.74 3.82
N LEU A 73 0.83 -1.80 3.06
CA LEU A 73 -0.54 -2.22 2.76
C LEU A 73 -1.28 -2.68 4.01
N ALA A 74 -0.61 -3.44 4.89
CA ALA A 74 -1.20 -3.87 6.16
C ALA A 74 -1.47 -2.68 7.10
N CYS A 75 -0.67 -1.62 7.06
CA CYS A 75 -0.98 -0.38 7.79
C CYS A 75 -2.25 0.30 7.26
N VAL A 76 -2.37 0.46 5.94
CA VAL A 76 -3.58 1.03 5.32
C VAL A 76 -4.83 0.21 5.71
N LEU A 77 -4.75 -1.11 5.56
CA LEU A 77 -5.86 -2.03 5.90
C LEU A 77 -6.14 -2.09 7.41
N ALA A 78 -5.17 -1.79 8.28
CA ALA A 78 -5.43 -1.70 9.71
C ALA A 78 -6.28 -0.46 10.04
N ASP A 79 -6.10 0.63 9.29
CA ASP A 79 -6.85 1.88 9.50
C ASP A 79 -8.25 1.84 8.87
N ILE A 80 -8.40 1.21 7.70
CA ILE A 80 -9.68 1.17 6.96
C ILE A 80 -10.41 -0.18 7.02
N GLY A 81 -9.80 -1.23 7.54
CA GLY A 81 -10.30 -2.61 7.46
C GLY A 81 -9.91 -3.32 6.16
N SER A 82 -10.07 -4.65 6.13
CA SER A 82 -9.88 -5.50 4.95
C SER A 82 -11.19 -6.22 4.62
N ALA A 83 -11.43 -6.48 3.33
CA ALA A 83 -12.55 -7.30 2.89
C ALA A 83 -12.18 -8.79 2.87
N ALA A 84 -10.89 -9.10 2.68
CA ALA A 84 -10.39 -10.47 2.56
C ALA A 84 -9.83 -11.07 3.86
N HIS A 85 -9.52 -10.24 4.85
CA HIS A 85 -8.89 -10.66 6.10
C HIS A 85 -9.58 -10.02 7.31
N ASP A 86 -9.58 -10.73 8.43
CA ASP A 86 -10.02 -10.15 9.70
C ASP A 86 -8.96 -9.18 10.28
N ALA A 87 -9.36 -8.37 11.26
CA ALA A 87 -8.49 -7.37 11.86
C ALA A 87 -7.28 -7.96 12.61
N GLU A 88 -7.40 -9.18 13.14
CA GLU A 88 -6.30 -9.86 13.83
C GLU A 88 -5.24 -10.33 12.81
N GLN A 89 -5.68 -10.90 11.69
CA GLN A 89 -4.84 -11.30 10.58
C GLN A 89 -4.08 -10.10 10.00
N ILE A 90 -4.74 -8.97 9.76
CA ILE A 90 -4.09 -7.75 9.27
C ILE A 90 -3.04 -7.26 10.27
N SER A 91 -3.38 -7.23 11.56
CA SER A 91 -2.44 -6.83 12.62
C SER A 91 -1.22 -7.74 12.66
N ARG A 92 -1.42 -9.06 12.55
CA ARG A 92 -0.34 -10.05 12.52
C ARG A 92 0.57 -9.86 11.29
N ILE A 93 -0.01 -9.63 10.11
CA ILE A 93 0.74 -9.38 8.87
C ILE A 93 1.60 -8.12 9.00
N ARG A 94 1.02 -7.04 9.55
CA ARG A 94 1.73 -5.78 9.82
C ARG A 94 2.92 -6.03 10.74
N ASP A 95 2.69 -6.70 11.87
CA ASP A 95 3.72 -6.85 12.90
C ASP A 95 4.87 -7.76 12.45
N LEU A 96 4.57 -8.88 11.77
CA LEU A 96 5.58 -9.78 11.18
C LEU A 96 6.40 -9.11 10.07
N SER A 97 5.75 -8.29 9.24
CA SER A 97 6.43 -7.54 8.18
C SER A 97 7.33 -6.47 8.78
N ALA A 98 6.85 -5.75 9.81
CA ALA A 98 7.63 -4.74 10.52
C ALA A 98 8.86 -5.33 11.21
N ASP A 99 8.70 -6.47 11.87
CA ASP A 99 9.78 -7.22 12.50
C ASP A 99 10.84 -7.68 11.47
N THR A 100 10.39 -8.16 10.30
CA THR A 100 11.29 -8.51 9.19
C THR A 100 12.01 -7.28 8.61
N VAL A 101 11.32 -6.15 8.46
CA VAL A 101 11.93 -4.88 8.04
C VAL A 101 12.93 -4.39 9.09
N ARG A 102 12.64 -4.48 10.39
CA ARG A 102 13.59 -4.10 11.46
C ARG A 102 14.84 -4.98 11.43
N ARG A 103 14.70 -6.29 11.25
CA ARG A 103 15.84 -7.21 11.12
C ARG A 103 16.69 -6.97 9.86
N ARG A 104 16.06 -6.60 8.74
CA ARG A 104 16.75 -6.37 7.46
C ARG A 104 17.19 -4.92 7.24
N GLY A 105 16.61 -3.98 7.97
CA GLY A 105 16.89 -2.55 7.94
C GLY A 105 18.22 -2.16 8.58
N GLY A 106 18.97 -3.12 9.13
CA GLY A 106 20.36 -2.93 9.57
C GLY A 106 21.39 -2.83 8.43
N VAL A 107 20.99 -2.99 7.17
CA VAL A 107 21.89 -2.83 6.02
C VAL A 107 21.33 -1.79 5.05
N TRP A 108 21.46 -0.52 5.42
CA TRP A 108 21.46 0.56 4.44
C TRP A 108 22.85 0.61 3.81
N ALA A 109 23.05 -0.11 2.72
CA ALA A 109 24.16 0.20 1.82
C ALA A 109 23.77 1.48 1.08
N GLY A 110 24.06 2.62 1.71
CA GLY A 110 24.28 3.86 0.99
C GLY A 110 25.49 3.65 0.09
N ALA A 111 25.26 3.72 -1.22
CA ALA A 111 26.31 3.96 -2.20
C ALA A 111 26.19 5.42 -2.65
#